data_AF-A0A497AZL9-F1
#
_entry.id   AF-A0A497AZL9-F1
#
_cell.length_a   1.000
_cell.length_b   1.000
_cell.length_c   1.000
_cell.angle_alpha   90.00
_cell.angle_beta   90.00
_cell.angle_gamma   90.00
#
_symmetry.space_group_name_H-M   'P 1'
#
loop_
_entity.id
_entity.type
_entity.pdbx_description
1 polymer ?
#
loop_
_entity_poly.entity_id
_entity_poly.type
_entity_poly.pdbx_seq_one_letter_code
_entity_poly.pdbx_strand_id
1 'polypeptide(L)'
;MEAIIFAIVAAIVFALSGYLKSAKDEEFDVTKFGATILVGALVGVVLYVKGAAITEEAVATQFAAYAGIVVIVENALKSVMRWFQNA
;
A
#
# COMPACT_ATOMS: atom_id res chain seq x y z
N MET A 1 21.27 3.97 -7.21
CA MET A 1 21.40 3.66 -5.76
C MET A 1 20.73 4.74 -4.92
N GLU A 2 20.89 6.02 -5.27
CA GLU A 2 20.24 7.16 -4.57
C GLU A 2 18.70 7.10 -4.57
N ALA A 3 18.07 6.76 -5.70
CA ALA A 3 16.60 6.70 -5.82
C ALA A 3 15.93 5.70 -4.84
N ILE A 4 16.56 4.54 -4.60
CA ILE A 4 16.03 3.53 -3.67
C ILE A 4 16.04 4.07 -2.23
N ILE A 5 17.09 4.81 -1.84
CA ILE A 5 17.19 5.42 -0.52
C ILE A 5 16.08 6.47 -0.35
N PHE A 6 15.87 7.34 -1.34
CA PHE A 6 14.79 8.33 -1.30
C PHE A 6 13.40 7.67 -1.23
N ALA A 7 13.17 6.60 -1.99
CA ALA A 7 11.92 5.85 -1.95
C ALA A 7 11.67 5.20 -0.57
N ILE A 8 12.70 4.63 0.07
CA ILE A 8 12.61 4.06 1.42
C ILE A 8 12.28 5.16 2.43
N VAL A 9 12.97 6.30 2.38
CA VAL A 9 12.71 7.43 3.29
C VAL A 9 11.30 7.97 3.09
N ALA A 10 10.85 8.15 1.85
CA ALA A 10 9.50 8.60 1.53
C ALA A 10 8.43 7.62 2.07
N ALA A 11 8.64 6.31 1.92
CA ALA A 11 7.75 5.29 2.45
C ALA A 11 7.66 5.32 3.97
N ILE A 12 8.80 5.51 4.66
CA ILE A 12 8.84 5.66 6.13
C ILE A 12 8.07 6.91 6.56
N VAL A 13 8.31 8.06 5.92
CA VAL A 13 7.61 9.31 6.22
C VAL A 13 6.09 9.17 5.99
N PHE A 14 5.69 8.55 4.88
CA PHE A 14 4.29 8.27 4.57
C PHE A 14 3.64 7.39 5.65
N ALA A 15 4.26 6.26 6.00
CA ALA A 15 3.76 5.35 7.03
C ALA A 15 3.64 6.05 8.40
N LEU A 16 4.65 6.83 8.80
CA LEU A 16 4.63 7.62 10.03
C LEU A 16 3.52 8.67 10.01
N SER A 17 3.30 9.35 8.89
CA SER A 17 2.20 10.33 8.77
C SER A 17 0.82 9.69 8.92
N GLY A 18 0.64 8.47 8.37
CA GLY A 18 -0.58 7.69 8.52
C GLY A 18 -0.82 7.29 9.98
N TYR A 19 0.22 6.81 10.65
CA TYR A 19 0.18 6.48 12.07
C TYR A 19 -0.16 7.70 12.94
N LEU A 20 0.49 8.83 12.72
CA LEU A 20 0.21 10.07 13.48
C LEU A 20 -1.23 10.56 13.27
N LYS A 21 -1.81 10.34 12.08
CA LYS A 21 -3.20 10.67 11.79
C LYS A 21 -4.19 9.76 12.54
N SER A 22 -3.88 8.47 12.68
CA SER A 22 -4.74 7.49 13.37
C SER A 22 -4.46 7.36 14.86
N ALA A 23 -3.37 7.95 15.37
CA ALA A 23 -2.88 7.75 16.75
C ALA A 23 -3.87 8.16 17.86
N LYS A 24 -4.92 8.93 17.54
CA LYS A 24 -5.99 9.27 18.50
C LYS A 24 -7.10 8.22 18.58
N ASP A 25 -7.27 7.43 17.53
CA ASP A 25 -8.39 6.51 17.35
C ASP A 25 -7.96 5.03 17.38
N GLU A 26 -6.67 4.73 17.18
CA GLU A 26 -6.13 3.37 17.17
C GLU A 26 -4.75 3.30 17.85
N GLU A 27 -4.58 2.37 18.79
CA GLU A 27 -3.29 2.09 19.43
C GLU A 27 -2.34 1.37 18.46
N PHE A 28 -1.04 1.64 18.57
CA PHE A 28 -0.04 0.97 17.75
C PHE A 28 0.03 -0.53 18.07
N ASP A 29 -0.33 -1.36 17.09
CA ASP A 29 -0.20 -2.81 17.18
C ASP A 29 1.07 -3.28 16.48
N VAL A 30 2.06 -3.70 17.27
CA VAL A 30 3.36 -4.22 16.80
C VAL A 30 3.16 -5.45 15.89
N THR A 31 2.15 -6.26 16.15
CA THR A 31 1.84 -7.47 15.36
C THR A 31 1.36 -7.07 13.97
N LYS A 32 0.41 -6.12 13.87
CA LYS A 32 -0.08 -5.60 12.58
C LYS A 32 1.04 -4.91 11.79
N PHE A 33 1.90 -4.17 12.49
CA PHE A 33 3.07 -3.54 11.87
C PHE A 33 4.06 -4.58 11.34
N GLY A 34 4.38 -5.60 12.14
CA GLY A 34 5.26 -6.70 11.75
C GLY A 34 4.73 -7.47 10.54
N ALA A 35 3.42 -7.73 10.48
CA ALA A 35 2.77 -8.33 9.32
C ALA A 35 2.93 -7.46 8.06
N THR A 36 2.81 -6.14 8.18
CA THR A 36 3.00 -5.20 7.07
C THR A 36 4.43 -5.23 6.53
N ILE A 37 5.44 -5.24 7.41
CA ILE A 37 6.84 -5.38 7.01
C ILE A 37 7.08 -6.72 6.31
N LEU A 38 6.55 -7.81 6.88
CA LEU A 38 6.73 -9.16 6.32
C LEU A 38 6.14 -9.27 4.91
N VAL A 39 4.93 -8.73 4.70
CA VAL A 39 4.31 -8.70 3.37
C VAL A 39 5.17 -7.89 2.39
N GLY A 40 5.65 -6.71 2.78
CA GLY A 40 6.54 -5.90 1.94
C GLY A 40 7.81 -6.64 1.55
N ALA A 41 8.45 -7.33 2.50
CA ALA A 41 9.65 -8.14 2.25
C ALA A 41 9.37 -9.30 1.29
N LEU A 42 8.26 -10.02 1.48
CA LEU A 42 7.86 -11.13 0.60
C LEU A 42 7.58 -10.65 -0.83
N VAL A 43 6.88 -9.52 -1.00
CA VAL A 43 6.64 -8.91 -2.31
C VAL A 43 7.97 -8.55 -2.98
N GLY A 44 8.91 -7.95 -2.24
CA GLY A 44 10.25 -7.64 -2.74
C GLY A 44 11.01 -8.88 -3.23
N VAL A 45 10.99 -9.98 -2.45
CA VAL A 45 11.59 -11.26 -2.84
C VAL A 45 10.95 -11.82 -4.11
N VAL A 46 9.61 -11.80 -4.20
CA VAL A 46 8.90 -12.29 -5.39
C VAL A 46 9.26 -11.48 -6.63
N LEU A 47 9.32 -10.16 -6.53
CA LEU A 47 9.72 -9.28 -7.63
C LEU A 47 11.16 -9.55 -8.08
N TYR A 48 12.08 -9.75 -7.12
CA TYR A 48 13.46 -10.11 -7.40
C TYR A 48 13.59 -11.46 -8.13
N VAL A 49 12.93 -12.51 -7.61
CA VAL A 49 12.96 -13.86 -8.21
C VAL A 49 12.35 -13.87 -9.62
N LYS A 50 11.32 -13.06 -9.86
CA LYS A 50 10.69 -12.93 -11.19
C LYS A 50 11.48 -12.06 -12.16
N GLY A 51 12.59 -11.47 -11.73
CA GLY A 51 13.37 -10.54 -12.56
C GLY A 51 12.59 -9.29 -12.95
N ALA A 52 11.61 -8.88 -12.13
CA ALA A 52 10.80 -7.71 -12.41
C ALA A 52 11.70 -6.47 -12.41
N ALA A 53 11.61 -5.65 -13.46
CA ALA A 53 12.34 -4.41 -13.54
C ALA A 53 11.82 -3.43 -12.47
N ILE A 54 12.60 -3.23 -11.40
CA ILE A 54 12.32 -2.22 -10.38
C ILE A 54 12.92 -0.90 -10.88
N THR A 55 12.25 -0.30 -11.86
CA THR A 55 12.55 1.07 -12.35
C THR A 55 11.52 2.04 -11.80
N GLU A 56 11.87 3.33 -11.72
CA GLU A 56 10.93 4.37 -11.26
C GLU A 56 9.66 4.40 -12.11
N GLU A 57 9.80 4.27 -13.43
CA GLU A 57 8.67 4.20 -14.36
C GLU A 57 7.78 2.98 -14.07
N ALA A 58 8.36 1.79 -13.93
CA ALA A 58 7.61 0.59 -13.64
C ALA A 58 6.86 0.67 -12.29
N VAL A 59 7.48 1.28 -11.28
CA VAL A 59 6.85 1.51 -9.97
C VAL A 59 5.70 2.53 -10.10
N ALA A 60 5.90 3.63 -10.81
CA ALA A 60 4.87 4.65 -11.01
C ALA A 60 3.66 4.10 -11.78
N THR A 61 3.89 3.36 -12.88
CA THR A 61 2.83 2.71 -13.66
C THR A 61 2.07 1.69 -12.83
N GLN A 62 2.76 0.84 -12.06
CA GLN A 62 2.12 -0.13 -11.19
C GLN A 62 1.31 0.55 -10.08
N PHE A 63 1.85 1.60 -9.47
CA PHE A 63 1.15 2.35 -8.43
C PHE A 63 -0.14 2.97 -8.97
N ALA A 64 -0.10 3.61 -10.14
CA ALA A 64 -1.28 4.18 -10.78
C ALA A 64 -2.32 3.10 -11.15
N ALA A 65 -1.87 1.97 -11.70
CA ALA A 65 -2.75 0.85 -12.04
C ALA A 65 -3.45 0.27 -10.80
N TYR A 66 -2.69 0.01 -9.72
CA TYR A 66 -3.26 -0.50 -8.47
C TYR A 66 -4.20 0.50 -7.79
N ALA A 67 -3.87 1.79 -7.78
CA ALA A 67 -4.76 2.83 -7.26
C ALA A 67 -6.10 2.84 -8.04
N GLY A 68 -6.05 2.76 -9.38
CA GLY A 68 -7.25 2.66 -10.21
C GLY A 68 -8.09 1.41 -9.91
N ILE A 69 -7.45 0.25 -9.79
CA ILE A 69 -8.12 -1.01 -9.43
C ILE A 69 -8.80 -0.90 -8.07
N VAL A 70 -8.09 -0.38 -7.05
CA VAL A 70 -8.64 -0.19 -5.70
C VAL A 70 -9.88 0.70 -5.73
N VAL A 71 -9.83 1.83 -6.43
CA VAL A 71 -10.98 2.76 -6.54
C VAL A 71 -12.18 2.09 -7.21
N ILE A 72 -11.96 1.33 -8.29
CA ILE A 72 -13.04 0.61 -8.98
C ILE A 72 -13.68 -0.41 -8.04
N VAL A 73 -12.86 -1.21 -7.34
CA VAL A 73 -13.33 -2.23 -6.40
C VAL A 73 -14.09 -1.57 -5.23
N GLU A 74 -13.54 -0.50 -4.67
CA GLU A 74 -14.18 0.23 -3.57
C GLU A 74 -15.55 0.80 -3.98
N ASN A 75 -15.64 1.41 -5.16
CA ASN A 75 -16.90 1.94 -5.67
C ASN A 75 -17.91 0.83 -5.97
N ALA A 76 -17.47 -0.32 -6.49
CA ALA A 76 -18.32 -1.48 -6.68
C ALA A 76 -18.88 -2.00 -5.35
N LEU A 77 -18.01 -2.19 -4.35
CA LEU A 77 -18.42 -2.64 -3.02
C LEU A 77 -19.39 -1.66 -2.36
N LYS A 78 -19.10 -0.35 -2.42
CA LYS A 78 -20.01 0.69 -1.90
C LYS A 78 -21.36 0.69 -2.61
N SER A 79 -21.38 0.46 -3.92
CA SER A 79 -22.62 0.39 -4.69
C SER A 79 -23.47 -0.81 -4.27
N VAL A 80 -22.85 -1.97 -4.07
CA VAL A 80 -23.51 -3.17 -3.56
C VAL A 80 -24.04 -2.95 -2.14
N MET A 81 -23.22 -2.39 -1.24
CA MET A 81 -23.65 -2.10 0.14
C MET A 81 -24.83 -1.12 0.17
N ARG A 82 -24.82 -0.08 -0.67
CA ARG A 82 -25.94 0.86 -0.80
C ARG A 82 -27.21 0.19 -1.30
N TRP A 83 -27.10 -0.76 -2.22
CA TRP A 83 -28.26 -1.52 -2.70
C TRP A 83 -28.92 -2.30 -1.56
N PHE A 84 -28.14 -2.97 -0.72
CA PHE A 84 -28.68 -3.69 0.44
C PHE A 84 -29.19 -2.78 1.57
N GLN A 85 -28.68 -1.55 1.69
CA GLN A 85 -29.16 -0.58 2.69
C GLN A 85 -30.46 0.12 2.27
N ASN A 86 -30.76 0.15 0.97
CA ASN A 86 -31.93 0.84 0.40
C ASN A 86 -33.01 -0.15 -0.11
N ALA A 87 -32.83 -1.46 0.07
CA ALA A 87 -33.78 -2.53 -0.25
C ALA A 87 -34.51 -2.99 1.03
#